data_AF-A0A815XNY8-F1
#
_entry.id   AF-A0A815XNY8-F1
#
_cell.length_a   1.000
_cell.length_b   1.000
_cell.length_c   1.000
_cell.angle_alpha   90.00
_cell.angle_beta   90.00
_cell.angle_gamma   90.00
#
_symmetry.space_group_name_H-M   'P 1'
#
loop_
_entity.id
_entity.type
_entity.pdbx_description
1 polymer ?
#
loop_
_entity_poly.entity_id
_entity_poly.type
_entity_poly.pdbx_seq_one_letter_code
_entity_poly.pdbx_strand_id
1 'polypeptide(L)'
;MKTLWGDYYFDEKTKRVCKGAQSKGQKPMFVQFILENLWSVYEAIIIRPDNEKLEKIATSIGATLTPRDIQHTDPSVPLHLIFNQWLPIASAVFDIVVVQVPNPKALNIEKIEQLMCNKSRRFDTLLSENQQLKQAFINCSSDDQEPVIIYVSKLFYVNKNALSQNRHKSLTAEDIAQERELIKQKVAEETTTTNEELTNETVENDDQSTTEKDVGDSIKTESNENMNENVFLAFARVYSERLKRGQKIFVLSPCHDPTLFVGKNLNEVSAHNISHHAHEFIVQDLYLMMGREF
;
A
#
# COMPACT_ATOMS: atom_id res chain seq x y z
N MET A 1 17.20 -23.78 12.08
CA MET A 1 18.05 -22.58 11.93
C MET A 1 18.72 -22.07 13.21
N LYS A 2 18.44 -22.60 14.42
CA LYS A 2 19.00 -22.05 15.68
C LYS A 2 20.52 -22.16 15.85
N THR A 3 21.20 -22.96 15.04
CA THR A 3 22.63 -23.24 15.14
C THR A 3 23.48 -22.56 14.07
N LEU A 4 22.87 -21.93 13.06
CA LEU A 4 23.63 -21.24 12.00
C LEU A 4 24.18 -19.89 12.45
N TRP A 5 23.78 -19.39 13.61
CA TRP A 5 24.24 -18.11 14.16
C TRP A 5 24.80 -18.31 15.57
N GLY A 6 25.91 -17.62 15.88
CA GLY A 6 26.65 -17.76 17.14
C GLY A 6 27.76 -18.81 17.09
N ASP A 7 28.25 -19.20 18.27
CA ASP A 7 29.44 -20.07 18.44
C ASP A 7 29.11 -21.56 18.27
N TYR A 8 28.56 -21.91 17.10
CA TYR A 8 28.32 -23.28 16.69
C TYR A 8 29.27 -23.67 15.57
N TYR A 9 29.80 -24.88 15.69
CA TYR A 9 30.82 -25.42 14.80
C TYR A 9 30.35 -26.77 14.26
N PHE A 10 30.66 -27.04 13.00
CA PHE A 10 30.37 -28.32 12.37
C PHE A 10 31.61 -29.21 12.43
N ASP A 11 31.48 -30.40 12.99
CA ASP A 11 32.52 -31.41 12.94
C ASP A 11 32.27 -32.32 11.73
N GLU A 12 33.11 -32.21 10.71
CA GLU A 12 33.02 -32.99 9.47
C GLU A 12 33.17 -34.50 9.70
N LYS A 13 33.87 -34.90 10.76
CA LYS A 13 34.11 -36.33 11.06
C LYS A 13 32.86 -36.98 11.64
N THR A 14 32.21 -36.30 12.58
CA THR A 14 31.02 -36.82 13.27
C THR A 14 29.71 -36.36 12.65
N LYS A 15 29.76 -35.41 11.70
CA LYS A 15 28.60 -34.72 11.09
C LYS A 15 27.65 -34.14 12.14
N ARG A 16 28.18 -33.73 13.30
CA ARG A 16 27.42 -33.15 14.41
C ARG A 16 27.76 -31.69 14.60
N VAL A 17 26.77 -30.96 15.12
CA VAL A 17 26.92 -29.55 15.50
C VAL A 17 27.34 -29.50 16.97
N CYS A 18 28.48 -28.88 17.23
CA CYS A 18 29.02 -28.70 18.57
C CYS A 18 28.94 -27.22 18.96
N LYS A 19 28.72 -26.97 20.26
CA LYS A 19 28.78 -25.62 20.83
C LYS A 19 30.22 -25.35 21.28
N GLY A 20 30.83 -24.29 20.77
CA GLY A 20 32.24 -24.00 21.01
C GLY A 20 33.19 -24.80 20.10
N ALA A 21 34.32 -24.18 19.77
CA ALA A 21 35.33 -24.76 18.87
C ALA A 21 35.96 -26.00 19.52
N GLN A 22 35.95 -27.12 18.79
CA GLN A 22 36.59 -28.36 19.25
C GLN A 22 38.08 -28.38 18.88
N SER A 23 38.50 -27.54 17.94
CA SER A 23 39.89 -27.40 17.50
C SER A 23 40.25 -25.94 17.20
N LYS A 24 41.55 -25.62 17.34
CA LYS A 24 42.07 -24.28 17.06
C LYS A 24 41.98 -24.01 15.55
N GLY A 25 41.26 -22.97 15.16
CA GLY A 25 41.04 -22.59 13.76
C GLY A 25 39.78 -23.16 13.12
N GLN A 26 38.93 -23.87 13.87
CA GLN A 26 37.62 -24.28 13.37
C GLN A 26 36.77 -23.03 13.12
N LYS A 27 36.17 -22.92 11.93
CA LYS A 27 35.33 -21.79 11.55
C LYS A 27 33.91 -22.02 12.07
N PRO A 28 33.21 -20.97 12.55
CA PRO A 28 31.79 -21.07 12.86
C PRO A 28 30.97 -21.51 11.64
N MET A 29 29.85 -22.19 11.87
CA MET A 29 29.00 -22.68 10.78
C MET A 29 28.52 -21.57 9.85
N PHE A 30 28.25 -20.38 10.38
CA PHE A 30 27.88 -19.23 9.54
C PHE A 30 28.97 -18.88 8.53
N VAL A 31 30.22 -18.88 8.99
CA VAL A 31 31.37 -18.54 8.14
C VAL A 31 31.57 -19.62 7.09
N GLN A 32 31.58 -20.89 7.51
CA GLN A 32 31.83 -22.04 6.65
C GLN A 32 30.73 -22.24 5.59
N PHE A 33 29.45 -22.14 5.96
CA PHE A 33 28.35 -22.49 5.05
C PHE A 33 27.70 -21.31 4.34
N ILE A 34 27.82 -20.09 4.87
CA ILE A 34 27.16 -18.91 4.28
C ILE A 34 28.22 -17.95 3.72
N LEU A 35 29.10 -17.40 4.56
CA LEU A 35 30.03 -16.36 4.13
C LEU A 35 31.07 -16.85 3.12
N GLU A 36 31.57 -18.08 3.25
CA GLU A 36 32.52 -18.64 2.28
C GLU A 36 31.88 -18.85 0.89
N ASN A 37 30.62 -19.25 0.84
CA ASN A 37 29.89 -19.37 -0.43
C ASN A 37 29.64 -17.99 -1.05
N LEU A 38 29.26 -17.00 -0.25
CA LEU A 38 29.15 -15.61 -0.70
C LEU A 38 30.50 -15.09 -1.24
N TRP A 39 31.58 -15.29 -0.48
CA TRP A 39 32.92 -14.87 -0.88
C TRP A 39 33.38 -15.55 -2.17
N SER A 40 33.10 -16.84 -2.34
CA SER A 40 33.44 -17.57 -3.57
C SER A 40 32.75 -17.00 -4.81
N VAL A 41 31.49 -16.54 -4.69
CA VAL A 41 30.78 -15.84 -5.77
C VAL A 41 31.46 -14.51 -6.09
N TYR A 42 31.78 -13.71 -5.07
CA TYR A 42 32.47 -12.43 -5.25
C TYR A 42 33.87 -12.61 -5.86
N GLU A 43 34.61 -13.64 -5.43
CA GLU A 43 35.94 -13.95 -5.96
C GLU A 43 35.86 -14.36 -7.44
N ALA A 44 34.90 -15.20 -7.81
CA ALA A 44 34.72 -15.68 -9.18
C ALA A 44 34.24 -14.61 -10.17
N ILE A 45 33.65 -13.51 -9.70
CA ILE A 45 33.11 -12.42 -10.54
C ILE A 45 34.02 -11.19 -10.53
N ILE A 46 34.45 -10.72 -9.37
CA ILE A 46 35.12 -9.41 -9.21
C ILE A 46 36.64 -9.54 -9.11
N ILE A 47 37.14 -10.50 -8.32
CA ILE A 47 38.57 -10.59 -8.00
C ILE A 47 39.34 -11.33 -9.10
N ARG A 48 38.82 -12.51 -9.48
CA ARG A 48 39.40 -13.41 -10.47
C ARG A 48 38.27 -13.95 -11.34
N PRO A 49 37.94 -13.27 -12.46
CA PRO A 49 36.85 -13.68 -13.33
C PRO A 49 37.12 -15.10 -13.86
N ASP A 50 36.31 -16.05 -13.40
CA ASP A 50 36.42 -17.46 -13.71
C ASP A 50 35.02 -17.99 -14.06
N ASN A 51 34.74 -18.02 -15.36
CA ASN A 51 33.44 -18.40 -15.90
C ASN A 51 33.09 -19.86 -15.58
N GLU A 52 34.07 -20.76 -15.53
CA GLU A 52 33.83 -22.17 -15.21
C GLU A 52 33.45 -22.38 -13.75
N LYS A 53 34.09 -21.63 -12.83
CA LYS A 53 33.69 -21.63 -11.42
C LYS A 53 32.31 -21.01 -11.24
N LEU A 54 32.00 -19.95 -11.98
CA LEU A 54 30.71 -19.29 -11.92
C LEU A 54 29.56 -20.22 -12.34
N GLU A 55 29.73 -20.98 -13.44
CA GLU A 55 28.75 -21.96 -13.90
C GLU A 55 28.54 -23.09 -12.89
N LYS A 56 29.62 -23.58 -12.25
CA LYS A 56 29.54 -24.60 -11.19
C LYS A 56 28.75 -24.09 -9.98
N ILE A 57 29.03 -22.85 -9.56
CA ILE A 57 28.33 -22.21 -8.44
C ILE A 57 26.86 -21.98 -8.79
N ALA A 58 26.55 -21.47 -9.99
CA ALA A 58 25.19 -21.27 -10.47
C ALA A 58 24.39 -22.58 -10.50
N THR A 59 25.00 -23.66 -10.99
CA THR A 59 24.40 -25.00 -11.00
C THR A 59 24.16 -25.52 -9.59
N SER A 60 25.10 -25.33 -8.67
CA SER A 60 24.94 -25.74 -7.26
C SER A 60 23.86 -24.96 -6.52
N ILE A 61 23.62 -23.71 -6.92
CA ILE A 61 22.61 -22.82 -6.36
C ILE A 61 21.23 -23.06 -7.01
N GLY A 62 21.20 -23.62 -8.22
CA GLY A 62 19.99 -23.76 -9.03
C GLY A 62 19.63 -22.48 -9.82
N ALA A 63 20.60 -21.58 -10.01
CA ALA A 63 20.42 -20.38 -10.82
C ALA A 63 20.65 -20.68 -12.31
N THR A 64 19.75 -20.21 -13.16
CA THR A 64 19.89 -20.27 -14.63
C THR A 64 20.56 -18.99 -15.11
N LEU A 65 21.81 -19.11 -15.55
CA LEU A 65 22.56 -18.02 -16.17
C LEU A 65 22.66 -18.26 -17.68
N THR A 66 22.38 -17.23 -18.48
CA THR A 66 22.64 -17.31 -19.92
C THR A 66 24.11 -16.99 -20.20
N PRO A 67 24.71 -17.54 -21.28
CA PRO A 67 26.10 -17.24 -21.64
C PRO A 67 26.33 -15.74 -21.93
N ARG A 68 25.27 -15.00 -22.28
CA ARG A 68 25.31 -13.55 -22.46
C ARG A 68 25.51 -12.81 -21.13
N ASP A 69 24.90 -13.31 -20.05
CA ASP A 69 25.00 -12.70 -18.72
C ASP A 69 26.38 -12.95 -18.10
N ILE A 70 26.96 -14.13 -18.35
CA ILE A 70 28.29 -14.52 -17.86
C ILE A 70 29.40 -13.66 -18.48
N GLN A 71 29.28 -13.35 -19.78
CA GLN A 71 30.27 -12.56 -20.52
C GLN A 71 30.02 -11.05 -20.46
N HIS A 72 29.12 -10.60 -19.58
CA HIS A 72 28.76 -9.20 -19.50
C HIS A 72 29.95 -8.35 -19.01
N THR A 73 30.19 -7.21 -19.67
CA THR A 73 31.33 -6.32 -19.36
C THR A 73 31.28 -5.76 -17.95
N ASP A 74 30.07 -5.50 -17.44
CA ASP A 74 29.86 -5.03 -16.07
C ASP A 74 29.65 -6.22 -15.12
N PRO A 75 30.54 -6.43 -14.12
CA PRO A 75 30.42 -7.51 -13.13
C PRO A 75 29.21 -7.36 -12.20
N SER A 76 28.60 -6.17 -12.13
CA SER A 76 27.41 -5.95 -11.29
C SER A 76 26.18 -6.73 -11.78
N VAL A 77 26.08 -6.96 -13.10
CA VAL A 77 24.95 -7.63 -13.75
C VAL A 77 24.86 -9.12 -13.39
N PRO A 78 25.89 -9.97 -13.65
CA PRO A 78 25.85 -11.38 -13.28
C PRO A 78 25.73 -11.56 -11.76
N LEU A 79 26.37 -10.69 -10.97
CA LEU A 79 26.26 -10.69 -9.51
C LEU A 79 24.80 -10.49 -9.05
N HIS A 80 24.13 -9.47 -9.58
CA HIS A 80 22.75 -9.16 -9.23
C HIS A 80 21.80 -10.29 -9.68
N LEU A 81 22.03 -10.87 -10.86
CA LEU A 81 21.24 -11.98 -11.37
C LEU A 81 21.35 -13.23 -10.49
N ILE A 82 22.56 -13.61 -10.09
CA ILE A 82 22.79 -14.75 -9.19
C ILE A 82 22.10 -14.52 -7.85
N PHE A 83 22.30 -13.37 -7.22
CA PHE A 83 21.71 -13.12 -5.91
C PHE A 83 20.19 -13.01 -5.93
N ASN A 84 19.60 -12.45 -6.98
CA ASN A 84 18.15 -12.41 -7.14
C ASN A 84 17.53 -13.81 -7.28
N GLN A 85 18.23 -14.75 -7.92
CA GLN A 85 17.75 -16.13 -8.07
C GLN A 85 18.06 -17.01 -6.85
N TRP A 86 19.24 -16.83 -6.23
CA TRP A 86 19.69 -17.68 -5.13
C TRP A 86 18.76 -17.60 -3.91
N LEU A 87 18.44 -16.37 -3.48
CA LEU A 87 17.68 -16.14 -2.25
C LEU A 87 16.76 -14.92 -2.42
N PRO A 88 15.53 -15.11 -2.91
CA PRO A 88 14.54 -14.04 -2.96
C PRO A 88 14.25 -13.50 -1.55
N ILE A 89 14.83 -12.34 -1.23
CA ILE A 89 14.72 -11.71 0.10
C ILE A 89 13.27 -11.47 0.50
N ALA A 90 12.41 -11.16 -0.48
CA ALA A 90 10.98 -10.94 -0.26
C ALA A 90 10.33 -12.12 0.45
N SER A 91 10.50 -13.35 -0.07
CA SER A 91 9.89 -14.56 0.52
C SER A 91 10.40 -14.78 1.94
N ALA A 92 11.72 -14.77 2.15
CA ALA A 92 12.31 -15.03 3.45
C ALA A 92 11.88 -13.99 4.50
N VAL A 93 11.80 -12.71 4.12
CA VAL A 93 11.33 -11.65 5.02
C VAL A 93 9.84 -11.81 5.30
N PHE A 94 9.00 -12.10 4.31
CA PHE A 94 7.57 -12.32 4.53
C PHE A 94 7.31 -13.51 5.46
N ASP A 95 8.05 -14.61 5.30
CA ASP A 95 7.93 -15.77 6.19
C ASP A 95 8.27 -15.40 7.65
N ILE A 96 9.36 -14.64 7.85
CA ILE A 96 9.74 -14.15 9.19
C ILE A 96 8.68 -13.18 9.72
N VAL A 97 8.16 -12.28 8.90
CA VAL A 97 7.11 -11.32 9.28
C VAL A 97 5.86 -12.06 9.73
N VAL A 98 5.41 -13.07 8.99
CA VAL A 98 4.23 -13.88 9.35
C VAL A 98 4.43 -14.62 10.68
N VAL A 99 5.67 -15.07 10.97
CA VAL A 99 5.99 -15.79 12.21
C VAL A 99 6.16 -14.85 13.41
N GLN A 100 6.77 -13.67 13.23
CA GLN A 100 7.15 -12.77 14.32
C GLN A 100 6.11 -11.68 14.59
N VAL A 101 5.39 -11.21 13.56
CA VAL A 101 4.39 -10.15 13.71
C VAL A 101 3.08 -10.79 14.17
N PRO A 102 2.55 -10.43 15.35
CA PRO A 102 1.31 -10.98 15.83
C PRO A 102 0.16 -10.62 14.90
N ASN A 103 -0.85 -11.51 14.85
CA ASN A 103 -2.08 -11.27 14.11
C ASN A 103 -2.68 -9.91 14.51
N PRO A 104 -3.22 -9.11 13.57
CA PRO A 104 -3.88 -7.84 13.89
C PRO A 104 -5.00 -7.95 14.94
N LYS A 105 -5.63 -9.12 15.11
CA LYS A 105 -6.61 -9.39 16.19
C LYS A 105 -5.96 -9.59 17.57
N ALA A 106 -4.71 -10.04 17.61
CA ALA A 106 -3.95 -10.27 18.83
C ALA A 106 -3.21 -8.99 19.29
N LEU A 107 -3.94 -7.88 19.41
CA LEU A 107 -3.39 -6.65 19.97
C LEU A 107 -3.21 -6.79 21.49
N ASN A 108 -2.06 -6.31 22.00
CA ASN A 108 -1.84 -6.27 23.44
C ASN A 108 -2.86 -5.31 24.09
N ILE A 109 -3.49 -5.76 25.17
CA ILE A 109 -4.46 -5.00 25.98
C ILE A 109 -3.89 -3.66 26.42
N GLU A 110 -2.62 -3.62 26.84
CA GLU A 110 -1.96 -2.38 27.25
C GLU A 110 -1.91 -1.35 26.12
N LYS A 111 -1.72 -1.81 24.88
CA LYS A 111 -1.71 -0.94 23.70
C LYS A 111 -3.10 -0.41 23.39
N ILE A 112 -4.14 -1.23 23.56
CA ILE A 112 -5.54 -0.82 23.38
C ILE A 112 -5.89 0.28 24.39
N GLU A 113 -5.52 0.11 25.66
CA GLU A 113 -5.78 1.10 26.71
C GLU A 113 -5.05 2.43 26.43
N GLN A 114 -3.81 2.36 25.94
CA GLN A 114 -3.05 3.55 25.51
C GLN A 114 -3.63 4.24 24.27
N LEU A 115 -4.35 3.52 23.41
CA LEU A 115 -5.01 4.12 22.24
C LEU A 115 -6.31 4.82 22.64
N MET A 116 -7.02 4.30 23.64
CA MET A 116 -8.28 4.89 24.12
C MET A 116 -8.09 6.05 25.09
N CYS A 117 -7.03 6.01 25.90
CA CYS A 117 -6.76 7.04 26.92
C CYS A 117 -5.51 7.84 26.59
N ASN A 118 -5.55 9.14 26.83
CA ASN A 118 -4.34 9.94 26.95
C ASN A 118 -3.49 9.38 28.12
N LYS A 119 -2.16 9.35 27.98
CA LYS A 119 -1.21 8.83 28.99
C LYS A 119 -1.36 9.46 30.39
N SER A 120 -2.03 10.60 30.48
CA SER A 120 -2.35 11.29 31.74
C SER A 120 -3.50 10.64 32.53
N ARG A 121 -4.35 9.83 31.90
CA ARG A 121 -5.52 9.18 32.53
C ARG A 121 -5.42 7.67 32.51
N ARG A 122 -5.99 7.04 33.54
CA ARG A 122 -6.13 5.58 33.62
C ARG A 122 -7.40 5.12 32.92
N PHE A 123 -7.33 3.99 32.24
CA PHE A 123 -8.48 3.38 31.57
C PHE A 123 -9.67 3.12 32.51
N ASP A 124 -9.39 2.76 33.76
CA ASP A 124 -10.40 2.49 34.80
C ASP A 124 -11.30 3.71 35.12
N THR A 125 -10.85 4.92 34.78
CA THR A 125 -11.63 6.16 34.99
C THR A 125 -12.64 6.43 33.89
N LEU A 126 -12.59 5.70 32.77
CA LEU A 126 -13.59 5.81 31.71
C LEU A 126 -14.92 5.19 32.15
N LEU A 127 -16.02 5.72 31.60
CA LEU A 127 -17.35 5.15 31.79
C LEU A 127 -17.43 3.71 31.27
N SER A 128 -18.31 2.91 31.88
CA SER A 128 -18.53 1.51 31.52
C SER A 128 -18.88 1.32 30.04
N GLU A 129 -19.61 2.26 29.42
CA GLU A 129 -19.90 2.24 27.98
C GLU A 129 -18.63 2.40 27.13
N ASN A 130 -17.75 3.33 27.49
CA ASN A 130 -16.46 3.50 26.82
C ASN A 130 -15.52 2.32 27.07
N GLN A 131 -15.65 1.65 28.22
CA GLN A 131 -14.91 0.44 28.51
C GLN A 131 -15.35 -0.74 27.62
N GLN A 132 -16.61 -0.78 27.17
CA GLN A 132 -17.09 -1.81 26.24
C GLN A 132 -16.41 -1.71 24.86
N LEU A 133 -15.96 -0.52 24.43
CA LEU A 133 -15.18 -0.35 23.21
C LEU A 133 -13.88 -1.17 23.21
N LYS A 134 -13.34 -1.49 24.40
CA LYS A 134 -12.21 -2.41 24.54
C LYS A 134 -12.50 -3.78 23.92
N GLN A 135 -13.72 -4.27 24.07
CA GLN A 135 -14.12 -5.56 23.49
C GLN A 135 -14.17 -5.48 21.97
N ALA A 136 -14.58 -4.35 21.39
CA ALA A 136 -14.55 -4.14 19.95
C ALA A 136 -13.11 -4.21 19.38
N PHE A 137 -12.11 -3.67 20.09
CA PHE A 137 -10.70 -3.81 19.71
C PHE A 137 -10.19 -5.26 19.73
N ILE A 138 -10.68 -6.07 20.69
CA ILE A 138 -10.24 -7.46 20.87
C ILE A 138 -10.93 -8.37 19.86
N ASN A 139 -12.26 -8.23 19.73
CA ASN A 139 -13.07 -9.06 18.85
C ASN A 139 -12.77 -8.77 17.38
N CYS A 140 -12.51 -7.49 17.05
CA CYS A 140 -12.24 -7.04 15.69
C CYS A 140 -13.28 -7.63 14.72
N SER A 141 -14.57 -7.39 15.02
CA SER A 141 -15.67 -7.90 14.21
C SER A 141 -15.89 -7.03 12.96
N SER A 142 -16.58 -7.64 12.00
CA SER A 142 -17.03 -7.05 10.74
C SER A 142 -18.50 -6.64 10.76
N ASP A 143 -19.16 -6.71 11.92
CA ASP A 143 -20.60 -6.50 12.04
C ASP A 143 -20.98 -5.02 11.90
N ASP A 144 -22.06 -4.75 11.16
CA ASP A 144 -22.54 -3.39 10.90
C ASP A 144 -23.09 -2.68 12.16
N GLN A 145 -23.29 -3.43 13.27
CA GLN A 145 -23.74 -2.90 14.56
C GLN A 145 -22.60 -2.60 15.53
N GLU A 146 -21.36 -3.01 15.22
CA GLU A 146 -20.20 -2.73 16.06
C GLU A 146 -19.58 -1.36 15.72
N PRO A 147 -18.99 -0.67 16.72
CA PRO A 147 -18.39 0.63 16.51
C PRO A 147 -17.12 0.52 15.64
N VAL A 148 -17.03 1.39 14.64
CA VAL A 148 -15.86 1.49 13.77
C VAL A 148 -14.79 2.36 14.42
N ILE A 149 -13.67 1.74 14.78
CA ILE A 149 -12.54 2.42 15.43
C ILE A 149 -11.39 2.59 14.44
N ILE A 150 -10.94 3.84 14.29
CA ILE A 150 -9.88 4.24 13.36
C ILE A 150 -8.87 5.12 14.10
N TYR A 151 -7.60 4.88 13.86
CA TYR A 151 -6.51 5.73 14.36
C TYR A 151 -5.76 6.39 13.21
N VAL A 152 -5.97 7.71 13.05
CA VAL A 152 -5.27 8.52 12.05
C VAL A 152 -3.87 8.82 12.56
N SER A 153 -2.85 8.31 11.86
CA SER A 153 -1.45 8.49 12.22
C SER A 153 -0.81 9.69 11.53
N LYS A 154 -1.23 10.00 10.30
CA LYS A 154 -0.64 11.08 9.50
C LYS A 154 -1.66 11.64 8.52
N LEU A 155 -1.54 12.93 8.23
CA LEU A 155 -2.28 13.60 7.17
C LEU A 155 -1.29 13.95 6.04
N PHE A 156 -1.68 13.70 4.81
CA PHE A 156 -0.96 14.07 3.61
C PHE A 156 -1.73 15.15 2.87
N TYR A 157 -1.04 16.18 2.41
CA TYR A 157 -1.62 17.20 1.55
C TYR A 157 -1.25 16.88 0.11
N VAL A 158 -2.25 16.57 -0.71
CA VAL A 158 -2.07 16.02 -2.06
C VAL A 158 -2.99 16.73 -3.02
N ASN A 159 -2.51 17.02 -4.23
CA ASN A 159 -3.34 17.57 -5.29
C ASN A 159 -4.34 16.52 -5.80
N LYS A 160 -5.60 16.89 -6.05
CA LYS A 160 -6.62 15.94 -6.55
C LYS A 160 -6.18 15.22 -7.82
N ASN A 161 -5.39 15.85 -8.69
CA ASN A 161 -4.84 15.22 -9.90
C ASN A 161 -3.92 14.02 -9.63
N ALA A 162 -3.25 14.00 -8.46
CA ALA A 162 -2.28 12.96 -8.15
C ALA A 162 -2.91 11.67 -7.62
N LEU A 163 -4.21 11.71 -7.27
CA LEU A 163 -5.00 10.57 -6.79
C LEU A 163 -5.18 9.53 -7.90
N SER A 164 -5.13 8.23 -7.57
CA SER A 164 -5.29 7.13 -8.55
C SER A 164 -6.59 7.20 -9.35
N GLN A 165 -7.66 7.75 -8.74
CA GLN A 165 -8.96 7.93 -9.39
C GLN A 165 -8.91 8.91 -10.58
N ASN A 166 -8.00 9.89 -10.52
CA ASN A 166 -7.90 10.97 -11.52
C ASN A 166 -6.68 10.82 -12.44
N ARG A 167 -5.74 9.93 -12.10
CA ARG A 167 -4.72 9.53 -13.07
C ARG A 167 -5.40 8.78 -14.20
N HIS A 168 -5.04 9.14 -15.44
CA HIS A 168 -5.52 8.45 -16.63
C HIS A 168 -5.39 6.93 -16.46
N LYS A 169 -6.52 6.28 -16.21
CA LYS A 169 -6.62 4.82 -16.30
C LYS A 169 -6.20 4.50 -17.73
N SER A 170 -5.19 3.66 -17.93
CA SER A 170 -4.90 3.14 -19.27
C SER A 170 -6.13 2.34 -19.67
N LEU A 171 -7.02 2.96 -20.44
CA LEU A 171 -8.30 2.38 -20.82
C LEU A 171 -8.04 1.02 -21.47
N THR A 172 -8.72 0.00 -20.96
CA THR A 172 -8.75 -1.31 -21.57
C THR A 172 -9.40 -1.18 -22.94
N ALA A 173 -9.04 -2.03 -23.91
CA ALA A 173 -9.62 -1.94 -25.26
C ALA A 173 -11.17 -1.99 -25.27
N GLU A 174 -11.76 -2.64 -24.27
CA GLU A 174 -13.21 -2.70 -24.02
C GLU A 174 -13.79 -1.35 -23.53
N ASP A 175 -13.10 -0.65 -22.63
CA ASP A 175 -13.53 0.67 -22.14
C ASP A 175 -13.50 1.71 -23.28
N ILE A 176 -12.48 1.64 -24.15
CA ILE A 176 -12.37 2.49 -25.35
C ILE A 176 -13.52 2.21 -26.33
N ALA A 177 -13.96 0.96 -26.45
CA ALA A 177 -15.06 0.58 -27.34
C ALA A 177 -16.40 1.12 -26.82
N GLN A 178 -16.67 0.99 -25.52
CA GLN A 178 -17.88 1.50 -24.88
C GLN A 178 -17.98 3.02 -24.96
N GLU A 179 -16.86 3.72 -24.73
CA GLU A 179 -16.83 5.18 -24.82
C GLU A 179 -17.06 5.68 -26.26
N ARG A 180 -16.52 4.97 -27.27
CA ARG A 180 -16.80 5.24 -28.69
C ARG A 180 -18.27 5.00 -29.07
N GLU A 181 -18.92 4.00 -28.50
CA GLU A 181 -20.34 3.73 -28.74
C GLU A 181 -21.23 4.83 -28.12
N LEU A 182 -20.91 5.26 -26.90
CA LEU A 182 -21.63 6.35 -26.23
C LEU A 182 -21.47 7.69 -26.97
N ILE A 183 -20.28 7.99 -27.49
CA ILE A 183 -20.04 9.19 -28.31
C ILE A 183 -20.85 9.10 -29.61
N LYS A 184 -20.87 7.94 -30.29
CA LYS A 184 -21.68 7.75 -31.49
C LYS A 184 -23.18 7.93 -31.23
N GLN A 185 -23.68 7.46 -30.09
CA GLN A 185 -25.09 7.62 -29.72
C GLN A 185 -25.42 9.09 -29.46
N LYS A 186 -24.58 9.83 -28.75
CA LYS A 186 -24.79 11.27 -28.52
C LYS A 186 -24.75 12.09 -29.80
N VAL A 187 -23.81 11.82 -30.71
CA VAL A 187 -23.72 12.51 -32.01
C VAL A 187 -24.93 12.15 -32.89
N ALA A 188 -25.43 10.92 -32.82
CA ALA A 188 -26.65 10.51 -33.52
C ALA A 188 -27.89 11.23 -32.95
N GLU A 189 -27.98 11.40 -31.64
CA GLU A 189 -29.06 12.15 -30.99
C GLU A 189 -29.01 13.65 -31.35
N GLU A 190 -27.82 14.25 -31.35
CA GLU A 190 -27.62 15.66 -31.72
C GLU A 190 -27.90 15.94 -33.20
N THR A 191 -27.61 14.99 -34.09
CA THR A 191 -27.94 15.10 -35.54
C THR A 191 -29.42 14.87 -35.83
N THR A 192 -30.17 14.20 -34.95
CA THR A 192 -31.63 14.10 -35.08
C THR A 192 -32.37 15.36 -34.63
N THR A 193 -31.81 16.16 -33.72
CA THR A 193 -32.41 17.41 -33.24
C THR A 193 -32.11 18.63 -34.12
N THR A 194 -31.09 18.59 -34.98
CA THR A 194 -30.73 19.73 -35.86
C THR A 194 -31.47 19.78 -37.21
N ASN A 195 -32.27 18.76 -37.56
CA ASN A 195 -32.95 18.70 -38.86
C ASN A 195 -34.36 19.32 -38.90
N GLU A 196 -34.84 19.98 -37.84
CA GLU A 196 -36.17 20.61 -37.81
C GLU A 196 -36.19 22.13 -38.03
N GLU A 197 -35.06 22.81 -38.23
CA GLU A 197 -35.07 24.26 -38.53
C GLU A 197 -34.27 24.67 -39.78
N LEU A 198 -35.04 25.02 -40.83
CA LEU A 198 -34.82 26.02 -41.89
C LEU A 198 -34.17 25.60 -43.23
N THR A 199 -35.05 25.62 -44.25
CA THR A 199 -34.84 25.63 -45.70
C THR A 199 -34.42 27.01 -46.26
N ASN A 200 -33.76 27.00 -47.44
CA ASN A 200 -33.40 28.09 -48.39
C ASN A 200 -32.04 28.75 -48.12
N GLU A 201 -31.08 28.93 -49.04
CA GLU A 201 -31.00 28.88 -50.50
C GLU A 201 -29.52 28.59 -50.94
N THR A 202 -29.35 28.38 -52.24
CA THR A 202 -28.26 27.79 -53.06
C THR A 202 -26.87 28.46 -53.18
N VAL A 203 -25.82 27.59 -53.16
CA VAL A 203 -24.64 27.40 -54.07
C VAL A 203 -23.51 28.47 -54.13
N GLU A 204 -22.29 28.12 -53.70
CA GLU A 204 -21.10 27.81 -54.55
C GLU A 204 -19.88 27.37 -53.70
N ASN A 205 -19.06 26.49 -54.28
CA ASN A 205 -17.91 25.79 -53.69
C ASN A 205 -16.76 26.70 -53.26
N ASP A 206 -16.07 26.38 -52.16
CA ASP A 206 -14.60 26.23 -52.20
C ASP A 206 -14.07 25.39 -51.03
N ASP A 207 -13.04 24.61 -51.34
CA ASP A 207 -12.20 23.84 -50.42
C ASP A 207 -11.55 24.76 -49.37
N GLN A 208 -11.63 24.41 -48.08
CA GLN A 208 -10.48 24.34 -47.17
C GLN A 208 -10.88 24.03 -45.71
N SER A 209 -10.16 23.05 -45.17
CA SER A 209 -9.77 22.79 -43.78
C SER A 209 -10.12 23.81 -42.66
N THR A 210 -10.35 23.27 -41.46
CA THR A 210 -10.39 23.87 -40.10
C THR A 210 -11.77 24.42 -39.67
N THR A 211 -12.46 23.86 -38.68
CA THR A 211 -12.15 24.01 -37.24
C THR A 211 -13.14 23.18 -36.38
N GLU A 212 -12.72 22.02 -35.86
CA GLU A 212 -13.48 21.22 -34.86
C GLU A 212 -13.04 21.52 -33.41
N LYS A 213 -12.55 22.73 -33.11
CA LYS A 213 -11.91 23.02 -31.81
C LYS A 213 -12.77 23.74 -30.77
N ASP A 214 -13.92 24.30 -31.11
CA ASP A 214 -14.55 25.30 -30.23
C ASP A 214 -15.76 24.84 -29.40
N VAL A 215 -16.17 23.56 -29.46
CA VAL A 215 -17.24 23.04 -28.55
C VAL A 215 -16.67 22.25 -27.36
N GLY A 216 -15.39 21.85 -27.44
CA GLY A 216 -14.74 21.07 -26.39
C GLY A 216 -14.14 21.88 -25.23
N ASP A 217 -14.12 23.22 -25.31
CA ASP A 217 -13.34 24.05 -24.39
C ASP A 217 -14.14 24.59 -23.19
N SER A 218 -15.46 24.69 -23.29
CA SER A 218 -16.32 25.14 -22.18
C SER A 218 -16.64 24.05 -21.15
N ILE A 219 -16.60 22.76 -21.51
CA ILE A 219 -16.77 21.65 -20.56
C ILE A 219 -15.44 21.28 -19.85
N LYS A 220 -14.30 21.65 -20.45
CA LYS A 220 -12.96 21.41 -19.88
C LYS A 220 -12.54 22.44 -18.83
N THR A 221 -13.10 23.64 -18.86
CA THR A 221 -12.67 24.70 -17.95
C THR A 221 -13.18 24.48 -16.52
N GLU A 222 -14.43 24.07 -16.33
CA GLU A 222 -14.97 23.77 -14.98
C GLU A 222 -14.41 22.48 -14.37
N SER A 223 -14.10 21.48 -15.19
CA SER A 223 -13.50 20.22 -14.73
C SER A 223 -12.02 20.39 -14.36
N ASN A 224 -11.27 21.27 -15.04
CA ASN A 224 -9.86 21.52 -14.73
C ASN A 224 -9.62 22.36 -13.47
N GLU A 225 -10.52 23.27 -13.10
CA GLU A 225 -10.35 24.09 -11.89
C GLU A 225 -10.52 23.26 -10.61
N ASN A 226 -11.52 22.38 -10.55
CA ASN A 226 -11.75 21.47 -9.42
C ASN A 226 -10.66 20.42 -9.25
N MET A 227 -9.95 20.09 -10.33
CA MET A 227 -8.87 19.12 -10.36
C MET A 227 -7.55 19.65 -9.77
N ASN A 228 -7.36 20.98 -9.79
CA ASN A 228 -6.20 21.63 -9.19
C ASN A 228 -6.35 21.90 -7.68
N GLU A 229 -7.48 21.57 -7.08
CA GLU A 229 -7.68 21.69 -5.65
C GLU A 229 -6.84 20.65 -4.90
N ASN A 230 -6.29 21.05 -3.75
CA ASN A 230 -5.54 20.15 -2.89
C ASN A 230 -6.45 19.60 -1.79
N VAL A 231 -6.31 18.30 -1.52
CA VAL A 231 -7.06 17.57 -0.50
C VAL A 231 -6.14 17.02 0.57
N PHE A 232 -6.71 16.80 1.75
CA PHE A 232 -6.04 16.09 2.83
C PHE A 232 -6.42 14.61 2.80
N LEU A 233 -5.41 13.74 2.71
CA LEU A 233 -5.56 12.30 2.84
C LEU A 233 -5.13 11.86 4.23
N ALA A 234 -6.01 11.14 4.93
CA ALA A 234 -5.70 10.56 6.22
C ALA A 234 -5.10 9.17 6.07
N PHE A 235 -3.87 9.00 6.53
CA PHE A 235 -3.26 7.69 6.73
C PHE A 235 -3.65 7.17 8.10
N ALA A 236 -4.46 6.13 8.10
CA ALA A 236 -5.06 5.60 9.29
C ALA A 236 -4.97 4.08 9.35
N ARG A 237 -4.91 3.56 10.58
CA ARG A 237 -5.10 2.14 10.85
C ARG A 237 -6.54 1.94 11.32
N VAL A 238 -7.26 1.06 10.62
CA VAL A 238 -8.59 0.62 11.03
C VAL A 238 -8.40 -0.53 12.02
N TYR A 239 -9.01 -0.43 13.20
CA TYR A 239 -8.99 -1.46 14.25
C TYR A 239 -10.29 -2.28 14.28
N SER A 240 -11.32 -1.80 13.60
CA SER A 240 -12.53 -2.55 13.24
C SER A 240 -12.35 -3.10 11.82
N GLU A 241 -12.90 -4.27 11.49
CA GLU A 241 -12.54 -4.91 10.22
C GLU A 241 -13.03 -4.17 8.97
N ARG A 242 -14.12 -3.38 9.06
CA ARG A 242 -14.79 -2.81 7.88
C ARG A 242 -15.06 -1.31 8.01
N LEU A 243 -14.59 -0.58 7.01
CA LEU A 243 -14.90 0.83 6.76
C LEU A 243 -15.48 0.94 5.35
N LYS A 244 -16.62 1.63 5.20
CA LYS A 244 -17.31 1.78 3.92
C LYS A 244 -17.34 3.23 3.45
N ARG A 245 -17.34 3.43 2.13
CA ARG A 245 -17.63 4.73 1.51
C ARG A 245 -19.06 5.18 1.87
N GLY A 246 -19.23 6.45 2.19
CA GLY A 246 -20.49 7.05 2.64
C GLY A 246 -20.82 6.83 4.11
N GLN A 247 -19.98 6.10 4.86
CA GLN A 247 -20.21 5.89 6.29
C GLN A 247 -19.96 7.18 7.08
N LYS A 248 -20.89 7.49 7.99
CA LYS A 248 -20.75 8.60 8.96
C LYS A 248 -19.92 8.13 10.14
N ILE A 249 -18.87 8.88 10.45
CA ILE A 249 -17.96 8.64 11.58
C ILE A 249 -17.73 9.94 12.34
N PHE A 250 -17.31 9.85 13.60
CA PHE A 250 -16.91 11.02 14.39
C PHE A 250 -15.38 11.10 14.45
N VAL A 251 -14.83 12.24 14.05
CA VAL A 251 -13.41 12.57 14.20
C VAL A 251 -13.21 13.25 15.54
N LEU A 252 -12.43 12.60 16.41
CA LEU A 252 -12.13 13.08 17.75
C LEU A 252 -10.78 13.82 17.75
N SER A 253 -10.78 15.04 18.26
CA SER A 253 -9.55 15.83 18.46
C SER A 253 -8.74 15.32 19.66
N PRO A 254 -7.42 15.58 19.74
CA PRO A 254 -6.59 15.12 20.86
C PRO A 254 -7.03 15.60 22.24
N CYS A 255 -7.76 16.73 22.31
CA CYS A 255 -8.32 17.30 23.54
C CYS A 255 -9.73 16.78 23.87
N HIS A 256 -10.25 15.81 23.10
CA HIS A 256 -11.56 15.24 23.36
C HIS A 256 -11.56 14.50 24.71
N ASP A 257 -12.46 14.89 25.60
CA ASP A 257 -12.67 14.24 26.89
C ASP A 257 -14.05 13.58 26.93
N PRO A 258 -14.14 12.24 26.88
CA PRO A 258 -15.41 11.53 26.83
C PRO A 258 -16.24 11.70 28.12
N THR A 259 -15.64 12.11 29.24
CA THR A 259 -16.38 12.32 30.50
C THR A 259 -17.25 13.57 30.50
N LEU A 260 -17.04 14.50 29.56
CA LEU A 260 -17.87 15.72 29.45
C LEU A 260 -19.26 15.45 28.84
N PHE A 261 -19.50 14.24 28.36
CA PHE A 261 -20.71 13.87 27.62
C PHE A 261 -21.67 12.98 28.40
N VAL A 262 -21.37 12.71 29.67
CA VAL A 262 -22.16 11.83 30.54
C VAL A 262 -23.57 12.39 30.74
N GLY A 263 -24.59 11.62 30.33
CA GLY A 263 -26.01 11.92 30.58
C GLY A 263 -26.73 12.72 29.49
N LYS A 264 -26.10 13.01 28.34
CA LYS A 264 -26.79 13.59 27.18
C LYS A 264 -27.11 12.48 26.17
N ASN A 265 -28.38 12.31 25.81
CA ASN A 265 -28.78 11.43 24.72
C ASN A 265 -28.14 11.93 23.42
N LEU A 266 -27.12 11.23 22.93
CA LEU A 266 -26.43 11.55 21.67
C LEU A 266 -27.37 11.56 20.45
N ASN A 267 -28.55 10.94 20.56
CA ASN A 267 -29.56 10.89 19.50
C ASN A 267 -30.37 12.20 19.34
N GLU A 268 -30.34 13.12 20.32
CA GLU A 268 -31.09 14.38 20.29
C GLU A 268 -30.20 15.63 20.11
N VAL A 269 -28.87 15.45 20.16
CA VAL A 269 -27.93 16.57 19.97
C VAL A 269 -27.64 16.72 18.49
N SER A 270 -28.25 17.73 17.85
CA SER A 270 -27.89 18.14 16.48
C SER A 270 -26.38 18.19 16.32
N ALA A 271 -25.89 17.42 15.34
CA ALA A 271 -24.49 17.07 15.07
C ALA A 271 -23.49 18.25 14.91
N HIS A 272 -23.95 19.49 15.01
CA HIS A 272 -23.12 20.69 14.87
C HIS A 272 -22.45 21.16 16.17
N ASN A 273 -22.89 20.72 17.35
CA ASN A 273 -22.32 21.19 18.63
C ASN A 273 -22.25 20.09 19.69
N ILE A 274 -21.69 18.92 19.35
CA ILE A 274 -21.38 17.89 20.34
C ILE A 274 -20.25 18.42 21.24
N SER A 275 -19.15 18.91 20.65
CA SER A 275 -18.07 19.66 21.33
C SER A 275 -17.13 20.27 20.28
N HIS A 276 -16.37 21.32 20.60
CA HIS A 276 -15.26 21.83 19.77
C HIS A 276 -14.18 20.78 19.43
N HIS A 277 -14.27 19.58 20.00
CA HIS A 277 -13.30 18.51 19.87
C HIS A 277 -13.87 17.23 19.24
N ALA A 278 -15.09 17.26 18.71
CA ALA A 278 -15.68 16.13 17.98
C ALA A 278 -16.48 16.62 16.76
N HIS A 279 -16.16 16.11 15.58
CA HIS A 279 -16.78 16.51 14.31
C HIS A 279 -17.33 15.29 13.57
N GLU A 280 -18.56 15.38 13.05
CA GLU A 280 -19.10 14.37 12.13
C GLU A 280 -18.38 14.48 10.77
N PHE A 281 -17.95 13.34 10.25
CA PHE A 281 -17.27 13.21 8.96
C PHE A 281 -17.88 12.06 8.17
N ILE A 282 -18.07 12.26 6.87
CA ILE A 282 -18.54 11.22 5.96
C ILE A 282 -17.35 10.73 5.16
N VAL A 283 -17.10 9.41 5.22
CA VAL A 283 -16.00 8.77 4.48
C VAL A 283 -16.25 8.90 2.99
N GLN A 284 -15.47 9.75 2.31
CA GLN A 284 -15.64 9.99 0.88
C GLN A 284 -14.98 8.89 0.04
N ASP A 285 -13.69 8.64 0.22
CA ASP A 285 -12.94 7.69 -0.58
C ASP A 285 -11.92 6.95 0.28
N LEU A 286 -11.62 5.71 -0.09
CA LEU A 286 -10.67 4.82 0.60
C LEU A 286 -9.56 4.44 -0.37
N TYR A 287 -8.32 4.62 0.06
CA TYR A 287 -7.14 4.43 -0.77
C TYR A 287 -6.20 3.41 -0.14
N LEU A 288 -5.55 2.59 -0.97
CA LEU A 288 -4.49 1.69 -0.53
C LEU A 288 -3.14 2.29 -0.96
N MET A 289 -2.40 2.82 0.01
CA MET A 289 -1.10 3.44 -0.22
C MET A 289 -0.07 2.40 -0.67
N MET A 290 0.23 2.30 -1.96
CA MET A 290 1.25 1.41 -2.53
C MET A 290 2.45 2.24 -3.03
N GLY A 291 3.11 2.93 -2.09
CA GLY A 291 4.26 3.78 -2.39
C GLY A 291 3.87 5.20 -2.79
N ARG A 292 4.09 5.59 -4.05
CA ARG A 292 3.73 6.93 -4.58
C ARG A 292 2.32 6.98 -5.18
N GLU A 293 1.61 5.86 -5.10
CA GLU A 293 0.26 5.68 -5.63
C GLU A 293 -0.72 5.70 -4.47
N PHE A 294 -1.75 6.52 -4.61
CA PHE A 294 -2.85 6.71 -3.66
C PHE A 294 -4.11 6.16 -4.28
#